data_AF-A0A2U1W2W0-F1
#
_entry.id   AF-A0A2U1W2W0-F1
#
_cell.length_a   1.000
_cell.length_b   1.000
_cell.length_c   1.000
_cell.angle_alpha   90.00
_cell.angle_beta   90.00
_cell.angle_gamma   90.00
#
_symmetry.space_group_name_H-M   'P 1'
#
loop_
_entity.id
_entity.type
_entity.pdbx_description
1 polymer ?
#
loop_
_entity_poly.entity_id
_entity_poly.type
_entity_poly.pdbx_seq_one_letter_code
_entity_poly.pdbx_strand_id
1 'polypeptide(L)'
;MATLKEFEEALKAAGNTAALEILERLRERDRANRSIRPARRLTGRKMTPELAAEILHLHHTTQMTQQEIAFQLGVNQGRVNEVIKRGKWLDGDPAAPEAVARDKAVDRAKRGVGIAPRRPAARPKVTPKAAKPTKTPPDSKPAPPAQLLFDGL
;
A
#
# COMPACT_ATOMS: atom_id res chain seq x y z
N MET A 1 18.14 21.10 -14.09
CA MET A 1 18.38 19.91 -13.25
C MET A 1 18.71 18.78 -14.19
N ALA A 2 19.90 18.18 -14.07
CA ALA A 2 20.35 17.19 -15.04
C ALA A 2 19.47 15.94 -15.00
N THR A 3 18.92 15.55 -16.14
CA THR A 3 18.09 14.34 -16.24
C THR A 3 18.97 13.09 -16.40
N LEU A 4 18.49 11.92 -15.93
CA LEU A 4 19.16 10.63 -16.16
C LEU A 4 19.41 10.38 -17.67
N LYS A 5 18.56 10.97 -18.52
CA LYS A 5 18.65 10.90 -19.97
C LYS A 5 19.79 11.77 -20.52
N GLU A 6 19.97 12.98 -20.01
CA GLU A 6 21.11 13.84 -20.35
C GLU A 6 22.46 13.20 -19.95
N PHE A 7 22.50 12.46 -18.84
CA PHE A 7 23.69 11.70 -18.43
C PHE A 7 23.98 10.53 -19.38
N GLU A 8 22.94 9.79 -19.79
CA GLU A 8 23.08 8.71 -20.78
C GLU A 8 23.56 9.23 -22.15
N GLU A 9 23.05 10.39 -22.58
CA GLU A 9 23.47 11.05 -23.81
C GLU A 9 24.93 11.53 -23.74
N ALA A 10 25.37 12.07 -22.60
CA ALA A 10 26.77 12.43 -22.36
C ALA A 10 27.71 11.21 -22.39
N LEU A 11 27.29 10.08 -21.80
CA LEU A 11 28.06 8.82 -21.83
C LEU A 11 28.18 8.25 -23.25
N LYS A 12 27.09 8.34 -24.05
CA LYS A 12 27.10 7.96 -25.47
C LYS A 12 28.03 8.84 -26.29
N ALA A 13 27.96 10.16 -26.09
CA ALA A 13 28.82 11.12 -26.78
C ALA A 13 30.30 10.91 -26.43
N ALA A 14 30.61 10.52 -25.19
CA ALA A 14 31.96 10.20 -24.74
C ALA A 14 32.45 8.79 -25.14
N GLY A 15 31.61 7.98 -25.82
CA GLY A 15 31.97 6.61 -26.22
C GLY A 15 32.18 5.64 -25.06
N ASN A 16 31.65 5.95 -23.87
CA ASN A 16 31.93 5.21 -22.65
C ASN A 16 30.99 3.99 -22.51
N THR A 17 31.22 2.97 -23.33
CA THR A 17 30.37 1.77 -23.45
C THR A 17 30.26 0.99 -22.14
N ALA A 18 31.35 0.84 -21.38
CA ALA A 18 31.34 0.17 -20.09
C ALA A 18 30.42 0.84 -19.06
N ALA A 19 30.34 2.19 -19.09
CA ALA A 19 29.44 2.94 -18.20
C ALA A 19 27.96 2.75 -18.59
N LEU A 20 27.68 2.62 -19.90
CA LEU A 20 26.32 2.33 -20.40
C LEU A 20 25.85 0.94 -19.98
N GLU A 21 26.71 -0.08 -20.05
CA GLU A 21 26.40 -1.44 -19.58
C GLU A 21 26.07 -1.48 -18.09
N ILE A 22 26.81 -0.73 -17.28
CA ILE A 22 26.53 -0.59 -15.84
C ILE A 22 25.18 0.09 -15.61
N LEU A 23 24.87 1.15 -16.38
CA LEU A 23 23.59 1.87 -16.29
C LEU A 23 22.40 0.98 -16.66
N GLU A 24 22.55 0.08 -17.62
CA GLU A 24 21.54 -0.92 -17.98
C GLU A 24 21.31 -1.93 -16.85
N ARG A 25 22.36 -2.51 -16.28
CA ARG A 25 22.25 -3.43 -15.13
C ARG A 25 21.59 -2.76 -13.92
N LEU A 26 21.88 -1.48 -13.68
CA LEU A 26 21.24 -0.70 -12.62
C LEU A 26 19.75 -0.50 -12.89
N ARG A 27 19.35 -0.21 -14.14
CA ARG A 27 17.94 -0.12 -14.54
C ARG A 27 17.20 -1.44 -14.38
N GLU A 28 17.83 -2.55 -14.73
CA GLU A 28 17.24 -3.88 -14.55
C GLU A 28 16.99 -4.20 -13.07
N ARG A 29 17.98 -3.93 -12.22
CA ARG A 29 17.84 -4.07 -10.77
C ARG A 29 16.75 -3.17 -10.22
N ASP A 30 16.66 -1.92 -10.69
CA ASP A 30 15.63 -0.98 -10.25
C ASP A 30 14.22 -1.42 -10.68
N ARG A 31 14.05 -1.90 -11.92
CA ARG A 31 12.80 -2.51 -12.38
C ARG A 31 12.42 -3.74 -11.56
N ALA A 32 13.38 -4.61 -11.25
CA ALA A 32 13.15 -5.82 -10.45
C ALA A 32 12.76 -5.50 -9.00
N ASN A 33 13.36 -4.46 -8.42
CA ASN A 33 13.06 -3.99 -7.07
C ASN A 33 11.86 -3.04 -7.00
N ARG A 34 11.30 -2.65 -8.15
CA ARG A 34 10.09 -1.84 -8.23
C ARG A 34 8.93 -2.66 -7.68
N SER A 35 8.73 -2.57 -6.37
CA SER A 35 7.61 -3.18 -5.69
C SER A 35 6.33 -2.54 -6.22
N ILE A 36 5.62 -3.26 -7.10
CA ILE A 36 4.25 -2.93 -7.46
C ILE A 36 3.38 -3.32 -6.27
N ARG A 37 3.48 -2.56 -5.17
CA ARG A 37 2.52 -2.69 -4.08
C ARG A 37 1.15 -2.42 -4.70
N PRO A 38 0.16 -3.31 -4.55
CA PRO A 38 -1.19 -3.04 -5.00
C PRO A 38 -1.58 -1.67 -4.47
N ALA A 39 -2.02 -0.77 -5.36
CA ALA A 39 -2.43 0.56 -4.97
C ALA A 39 -3.45 0.38 -3.85
N ARG A 40 -3.08 0.80 -2.63
CA ARG A 40 -3.98 0.71 -1.48
C ARG A 40 -5.16 1.57 -1.89
N ARG A 41 -6.32 0.96 -2.13
CA ARG A 41 -7.55 1.71 -2.38
C ARG A 41 -7.71 2.56 -1.12
N LEU A 42 -7.40 3.84 -1.22
CA LEU A 42 -7.82 4.81 -0.23
C LEU A 42 -9.34 4.70 -0.30
N THR A 43 -9.93 3.93 0.62
CA THR A 43 -11.36 3.91 0.84
C THR A 43 -11.68 5.29 1.40
N GLY A 44 -11.75 6.27 0.49
CA GLY A 44 -11.98 7.64 0.86
C GLY A 44 -13.30 7.72 1.61
N ARG A 45 -13.35 8.63 2.59
CA ARG A 45 -14.56 8.98 3.32
C ARG A 45 -15.74 9.06 2.35
N LYS A 46 -16.89 8.48 2.74
CA LYS A 46 -18.10 8.53 1.91
C LYS A 46 -18.47 9.99 1.68
N MET A 47 -18.85 10.33 0.46
CA MET A 47 -19.33 11.67 0.15
C MET A 47 -20.66 11.93 0.85
N THR A 48 -20.76 13.10 1.45
CA THR A 48 -21.98 13.64 2.06
C THR A 48 -22.14 15.10 1.64
N PRO A 49 -23.34 15.68 1.74
CA PRO A 49 -23.55 17.09 1.41
C PRO A 49 -22.69 18.04 2.23
N GLU A 50 -22.51 17.75 3.51
CA GLU A 50 -21.69 18.55 4.43
C GLU A 50 -20.21 18.51 3.99
N LEU A 51 -19.73 17.33 3.58
CA LEU A 51 -18.38 17.16 3.07
C LEU A 51 -18.19 17.85 1.71
N ALA A 52 -19.22 17.89 0.86
CA ALA A 52 -19.18 18.64 -0.39
C ALA A 52 -19.13 20.16 -0.15
N ALA A 53 -19.90 20.66 0.81
CA ALA A 53 -19.84 22.04 1.25
C ALA A 53 -18.47 22.39 1.84
N GLU A 54 -17.88 21.51 2.64
CA GLU A 54 -16.52 21.68 3.19
C GLU A 54 -15.45 21.70 2.08
N ILE A 55 -15.58 20.86 1.05
CA ILE A 55 -14.71 20.88 -0.14
C ILE A 55 -14.80 22.24 -0.86
N LEU A 56 -16.01 22.74 -1.09
CA LEU A 56 -16.19 24.06 -1.73
C LEU A 56 -15.63 25.17 -0.86
N HIS A 57 -15.86 25.11 0.46
CA HIS A 57 -15.32 26.08 1.38
C HIS A 57 -13.80 26.13 1.28
N LEU A 58 -13.10 25.00 1.43
CA LEU A 58 -11.65 24.93 1.30
C LEU A 58 -11.17 25.39 -0.09
N HIS A 59 -11.85 25.01 -1.16
CA HIS A 59 -11.46 25.44 -2.50
C HIS A 59 -11.59 26.95 -2.72
N HIS A 60 -12.58 27.60 -2.10
CA HIS A 60 -12.79 29.03 -2.23
C HIS A 60 -11.95 29.86 -1.26
N THR A 61 -11.71 29.38 -0.05
CA THR A 61 -11.03 30.15 1.01
C THR A 61 -9.53 29.88 1.09
N THR A 62 -9.06 28.78 0.51
CA THR A 62 -7.64 28.42 0.51
C THR A 62 -7.11 28.31 -0.91
N GLN A 63 -5.79 28.47 -1.07
CA GLN A 63 -5.10 28.23 -2.34
C GLN A 63 -4.70 26.76 -2.52
N MET A 64 -5.38 25.85 -1.82
CA MET A 64 -5.07 24.42 -1.88
C MET A 64 -5.50 23.83 -3.22
N THR A 65 -4.64 22.97 -3.75
CA THR A 65 -4.94 22.12 -4.88
C THR A 65 -5.98 21.06 -4.51
N GLN A 66 -6.67 20.51 -5.51
CA GLN A 66 -7.65 19.44 -5.28
C GLN A 66 -7.04 18.19 -4.63
N GLN A 67 -5.75 17.92 -4.87
CA GLN A 67 -5.03 16.81 -4.26
C GLN A 67 -4.80 17.05 -2.77
N GLU A 68 -4.44 18.28 -2.41
CA GLU A 68 -4.24 18.65 -1.00
C GLU A 68 -5.57 18.64 -0.24
N ILE A 69 -6.65 19.16 -0.83
CA ILE A 69 -8.00 19.05 -0.25
C ILE A 69 -8.41 17.59 -0.09
N ALA A 70 -8.14 16.76 -1.11
CA ALA A 70 -8.45 15.33 -1.06
C ALA A 70 -7.68 14.61 0.05
N PHE A 71 -6.40 14.95 0.23
CA PHE A 71 -5.55 14.40 1.27
C PHE A 71 -6.02 14.82 2.66
N GLN A 72 -6.29 16.10 2.86
CA GLN A 72 -6.75 16.65 4.13
C GLN A 72 -8.08 16.05 4.57
N LEU A 73 -9.05 15.94 3.65
CA LEU A 73 -10.39 15.43 3.96
C LEU A 73 -10.48 13.90 3.90
N GLY A 74 -9.40 13.21 3.50
CA GLY A 74 -9.37 11.77 3.34
C GLY A 74 -10.34 11.26 2.27
N VAL A 75 -10.50 12.02 1.18
CA VAL A 75 -11.39 11.70 0.06
C VAL A 75 -10.61 11.44 -1.22
N ASN A 76 -11.28 10.94 -2.25
CA ASN A 76 -10.65 10.74 -3.56
C ASN A 76 -10.62 12.05 -4.35
N GLN A 77 -9.50 12.39 -4.98
CA GLN A 77 -9.36 13.63 -5.75
C GLN A 77 -10.37 13.77 -6.90
N GLY A 78 -10.76 12.67 -7.55
CA GLY A 78 -11.81 12.68 -8.57
C GLY A 78 -13.16 13.14 -8.01
N ARG A 79 -13.47 12.79 -6.75
CA ARG A 79 -14.69 13.24 -6.07
C ARG A 79 -14.64 14.74 -5.76
N VAL A 80 -13.48 15.24 -5.33
CA VAL A 80 -13.25 16.69 -5.13
C VAL A 80 -13.48 17.45 -6.44
N ASN A 81 -12.95 16.95 -7.55
CA ASN A 81 -13.16 17.55 -8.86
C ASN A 81 -14.64 17.54 -9.30
N GLU A 82 -15.37 16.46 -9.03
CA GLU A 82 -16.81 16.38 -9.33
C GLU A 82 -17.64 17.37 -8.49
N VAL A 83 -17.29 17.58 -7.22
CA VAL A 83 -17.92 18.62 -6.38
C VAL A 83 -17.64 20.01 -6.96
N ILE A 84 -16.39 20.34 -7.25
CA ILE A 84 -16.00 21.66 -7.75
C ILE A 84 -16.60 21.95 -9.13
N LYS A 85 -16.55 20.98 -10.06
CA LYS A 85 -16.98 21.22 -11.45
C LYS A 85 -18.49 21.09 -11.67
N ARG A 86 -19.17 20.25 -10.89
CA ARG A 86 -20.55 19.85 -11.16
C ARG A 86 -21.49 20.02 -9.96
N GLY A 87 -20.98 20.48 -8.82
CA GLY A 87 -21.79 20.65 -7.61
C GLY A 87 -22.35 19.34 -7.05
N LYS A 88 -21.78 18.19 -7.42
CA LYS A 88 -22.31 16.90 -6.97
C LYS A 88 -22.30 16.81 -5.44
N TRP A 89 -23.26 16.05 -4.92
CA TRP A 89 -23.49 15.82 -3.48
C TRP A 89 -24.01 17.03 -2.69
N LEU A 90 -24.13 18.24 -3.25
CA LEU A 90 -24.58 19.44 -2.51
C LEU A 90 -26.07 19.43 -2.16
N ASP A 91 -26.94 19.06 -3.09
CA ASP A 91 -28.38 19.33 -2.95
C ASP A 91 -29.10 18.42 -1.95
N GLY A 92 -28.42 17.39 -1.43
CA GLY A 92 -29.01 16.46 -0.46
C GLY A 92 -30.29 15.76 -0.96
N ASP A 93 -30.61 15.87 -2.25
CA ASP A 93 -31.83 15.33 -2.85
C ASP A 93 -31.90 13.82 -2.60
N PRO A 94 -32.90 13.34 -1.82
CA PRO A 94 -33.07 11.92 -1.53
C PRO A 94 -33.27 11.08 -2.81
N ALA A 95 -33.74 11.69 -3.90
CA ALA A 95 -33.98 11.04 -5.18
C ALA A 95 -32.74 11.04 -6.10
N ALA A 96 -31.66 11.74 -5.75
CA ALA A 96 -30.44 11.73 -6.54
C ALA A 96 -29.87 10.30 -6.65
N PRO A 97 -29.39 9.87 -7.83
CA PRO A 97 -28.89 8.51 -8.02
C PRO A 97 -27.71 8.19 -7.08
N GLU A 98 -26.91 9.20 -6.70
CA GLU A 98 -25.86 9.07 -5.70
C GLU A 98 -26.39 8.84 -4.27
N ALA A 99 -27.50 9.47 -3.89
CA ALA A 99 -28.16 9.30 -2.59
C ALA A 99 -28.82 7.91 -2.49
N VAL A 100 -29.57 7.52 -3.52
CA VAL A 100 -30.17 6.18 -3.63
C VAL A 100 -29.10 5.09 -3.59
N ALA A 101 -27.95 5.28 -4.26
CA ALA A 101 -26.83 4.34 -4.20
C ALA A 101 -26.21 4.25 -2.80
N ARG A 102 -26.11 5.37 -2.07
CA ARG A 102 -25.63 5.42 -0.69
C ARG A 102 -26.57 4.66 0.24
N ASP A 103 -27.86 4.95 0.20
CA ASP A 103 -28.84 4.37 1.10
C ASP A 103 -29.02 2.87 0.84
N LYS A 104 -29.08 2.48 -0.43
CA LYS A 104 -29.08 1.05 -0.82
C LYS A 104 -27.82 0.32 -0.37
N ALA A 105 -26.66 0.99 -0.31
CA ALA A 105 -25.42 0.40 0.20
C ALA A 105 -25.41 0.32 1.73
N VAL A 106 -25.90 1.34 2.43
CA VAL A 106 -26.07 1.35 3.89
C VAL A 106 -27.04 0.25 4.31
N ASP A 107 -28.18 0.12 3.64
CA ASP A 107 -29.18 -0.90 3.97
C ASP A 107 -28.72 -2.31 3.65
N ARG A 108 -27.90 -2.52 2.61
CA ARG A 108 -27.27 -3.82 2.37
C ARG A 108 -26.27 -4.17 3.48
N ALA A 109 -25.46 -3.20 3.91
CA ALA A 109 -24.53 -3.41 5.02
C ALA A 109 -25.25 -3.69 6.35
N LYS A 110 -26.34 -2.96 6.66
CA LYS A 110 -27.18 -3.19 7.84
C LYS A 110 -27.86 -4.56 7.82
N ARG A 111 -28.29 -5.02 6.63
CA ARG A 111 -28.89 -6.35 6.42
C ARG A 111 -27.86 -7.49 6.37
N GLY A 112 -26.57 -7.20 6.57
CA GLY A 112 -25.51 -8.21 6.47
C GLY A 112 -25.31 -8.77 5.05
N VAL A 113 -25.86 -8.12 4.03
CA VAL A 113 -25.80 -8.55 2.63
C VAL A 113 -24.58 -7.93 1.95
N GLY A 114 -23.50 -8.72 1.89
CA GLY A 114 -22.25 -8.39 1.21
C GLY A 114 -21.26 -9.55 1.33
N ILE A 115 -20.30 -9.65 0.42
CA ILE A 115 -19.24 -10.67 0.49
C ILE A 115 -18.41 -10.36 1.73
N ALA A 116 -18.49 -11.22 2.75
CA ALA A 116 -17.58 -11.16 3.89
C ALA A 116 -16.14 -11.18 3.34
N PRO A 117 -15.25 -10.27 3.79
CA PRO A 117 -13.87 -10.26 3.32
C PRO A 117 -13.30 -11.66 3.51
N ARG A 118 -12.96 -12.31 2.39
CA ARG A 118 -12.40 -13.65 2.41
C ARG A 118 -11.11 -13.58 3.23
N ARG A 119 -11.15 -14.14 4.43
CA ARG A 119 -10.02 -14.18 5.36
C ARG A 119 -8.82 -14.67 4.56
N PRO A 120 -7.69 -13.94 4.53
CA PRO A 120 -6.54 -14.39 3.76
C PRO A 120 -6.19 -15.79 4.27
N ALA A 121 -6.17 -16.75 3.34
CA ALA A 121 -5.84 -18.14 3.65
C ALA A 121 -4.50 -18.12 4.40
N ALA A 122 -4.51 -18.64 5.64
CA ALA A 122 -3.29 -18.82 6.40
C ALA A 122 -2.34 -19.64 5.52
N ARG A 123 -1.17 -19.06 5.22
CA ARG A 123 -0.12 -19.76 4.46
C ARG A 123 0.14 -21.10 5.14
N PRO A 124 0.23 -22.22 4.41
CA PRO A 124 0.55 -23.51 5.01
C PRO A 124 1.89 -23.39 5.74
N LYS A 125 1.86 -23.61 7.05
CA LYS A 125 3.03 -23.72 7.90
C LYS A 125 3.75 -24.99 7.44
N VAL A 126 4.84 -24.85 6.69
CA VAL A 126 5.76 -25.95 6.43
C VAL A 126 6.26 -26.45 7.78
N THR A 127 5.74 -27.61 8.20
CA THR A 127 6.21 -28.33 9.37
C THR A 127 7.46 -29.11 8.98
N PRO A 128 8.61 -28.91 9.63
CA PRO A 128 9.71 -29.84 9.50
C PRO A 128 9.28 -31.19 10.12
N LYS A 129 9.42 -32.24 9.32
CA LYS A 129 9.08 -33.63 9.64
C LYS A 129 9.90 -34.09 10.85
N ALA A 130 9.26 -34.20 12.02
CA ALA A 130 9.88 -34.77 13.21
C ALA A 130 10.06 -36.29 13.02
N ALA A 131 11.32 -36.73 13.05
CA ALA A 131 11.69 -38.12 13.27
C ALA A 131 11.28 -38.53 14.70
N LYS A 132 10.69 -39.73 14.83
CA LYS A 132 10.24 -40.33 16.10
C LYS A 132 11.42 -40.51 17.07
N PRO A 133 11.15 -40.45 18.39
CA PRO A 133 11.77 -41.42 19.27
C PRO A 133 10.74 -42.11 20.20
N THR A 134 10.93 -43.42 20.31
CA THR A 134 10.21 -44.34 21.19
C THR A 134 10.78 -44.24 22.62
N LYS A 135 9.90 -44.35 23.62
CA LYS A 135 10.16 -44.38 25.09
C LYS A 135 11.13 -45.53 25.46
N THR A 136 11.94 -45.54 26.54
CA THR A 136 11.66 -45.39 28.00
C THR A 136 13.01 -45.32 28.82
N PRO A 137 13.03 -45.05 30.16
CA PRO A 137 14.06 -44.33 30.95
C PRO A 137 14.75 -45.23 32.04
N PRO A 138 15.32 -44.79 33.21
CA PRO A 138 15.79 -43.47 33.73
C PRO A 138 17.23 -43.49 34.38
N ASP A 139 17.63 -42.34 34.92
CA ASP A 139 18.63 -42.08 36.00
C ASP A 139 20.15 -42.26 35.76
N SER A 140 20.89 -41.13 35.81
CA SER A 140 22.09 -40.93 36.65
C SER A 140 22.70 -39.52 36.48
N LYS A 141 22.56 -38.71 37.54
CA LYS A 141 23.46 -37.65 38.11
C LYS A 141 24.30 -36.70 37.20
N PRO A 142 24.35 -35.37 37.49
CA PRO A 142 25.14 -34.41 36.70
C PRO A 142 26.60 -34.30 37.18
N ALA A 143 27.53 -34.07 36.24
CA ALA A 143 28.93 -33.71 36.50
C ALA A 143 29.36 -32.52 35.60
N PRO A 144 30.33 -31.68 36.04
CA PRO A 144 30.46 -30.25 35.70
C PRO A 144 31.25 -29.97 34.39
N PRO A 145 31.27 -28.71 33.90
CA PRO A 145 31.81 -28.39 32.57
C PRO A 145 33.34 -28.34 32.55
N ALA A 146 33.95 -29.07 31.61
CA ALA A 146 35.37 -28.98 31.31
C ALA A 146 35.62 -27.88 30.26
N GLN A 147 36.32 -26.82 30.68
CA GLN A 147 36.99 -25.86 29.82
C GLN A 147 38.26 -26.50 29.23
N LEU A 148 38.45 -26.43 27.91
CA LEU A 148 39.72 -26.66 27.23
C LEU A 148 39.78 -25.65 26.06
N LEU A 149 40.46 -24.52 26.21
CA LEU A 149 41.90 -24.31 26.02
C LEU A 149 42.35 -24.71 24.59
N PHE A 150 42.35 -23.74 23.69
CA PHE A 150 43.11 -23.80 22.44
C PHE A 150 44.30 -22.86 22.57
N ASP A 151 45.46 -23.44 22.84
CA ASP A 151 46.75 -22.80 22.60
C ASP A 151 47.02 -22.76 21.09
N GLY A 152 47.52 -21.62 20.63
CA GLY A 152 47.97 -21.42 19.26
C GLY A 152 49.42 -21.86 19.05
N LEU A 153 49.67 -22.41 17.87
CA LEU A 153 50.83 -22.13 17.00
C LEU A 153 50.63 -22.82 15.64
#